data_AF-A0A9Q3L712-F1
#
_entry.id   AF-A0A9Q3L712-F1
#
_cell.length_a   1.000
_cell.length_b   1.000
_cell.length_c   1.000
_cell.angle_alpha   90.00
_cell.angle_beta   90.00
_cell.angle_gamma   90.00
#
_symmetry.space_group_name_H-M   'P 1'
#
loop_
_entity.id
_entity.type
_entity.pdbx_description
1 polymer ?
#
loop_
_entity_poly.entity_id
_entity_poly.type
_entity_poly.pdbx_seq_one_letter_code
_entity_poly.pdbx_strand_id
1 'polypeptide(L)'
;LYLGTQMKLKKAEAELDGLRVKEGGHVALYIADFRSLVSRIGDWGERALIHHFRKGLASRILDQLASHPSKIDSLQDLMDVSLELDNTHHERQKEKNNHQEKKPEASKSNSSHHQNSSSASHKKKNFHSQK
;
A
#
# COMPACT_ATOMS: atom_id res chain seq x y z
N LEU A 1 24.63 -35.16 12.65
CA LEU A 1 24.10 -34.21 11.65
C LEU A 1 22.57 -34.05 11.67
N TYR A 2 21.80 -35.02 12.20
CA TYR A 2 20.33 -35.02 12.20
C TYR A 2 19.65 -33.86 12.97
N LEU A 3 20.19 -33.49 14.14
CA LEU A 3 19.64 -32.42 14.99
C LEU A 3 19.72 -31.03 14.34
N GLY A 4 20.78 -30.75 13.58
CA GLY A 4 20.97 -29.46 12.91
C GLY A 4 19.97 -29.23 11.78
N THR A 5 19.60 -30.27 11.04
CA THR A 5 18.59 -30.19 9.98
C THR A 5 17.18 -29.98 10.56
N GLN A 6 16.85 -30.69 11.63
CA GLN A 6 15.56 -30.55 12.32
C GLN A 6 15.36 -29.15 12.91
N MET A 7 16.39 -28.56 13.54
CA MET A 7 16.30 -27.18 14.04
C MET A 7 16.11 -26.16 12.92
N LYS A 8 16.78 -26.34 11.77
CA LYS A 8 16.63 -25.45 10.61
C LYS A 8 15.23 -25.50 10.01
N LEU A 9 14.61 -26.68 9.98
CA LEU A 9 13.26 -26.89 9.46
C LEU A 9 12.21 -26.26 10.39
N LYS A 10 12.26 -26.54 11.69
CA LYS A 10 11.38 -25.90 12.69
C LYS A 10 11.48 -24.39 12.67
N LYS A 11 12.68 -23.86 12.47
CA LYS A 11 12.89 -22.41 12.33
C LYS A 11 12.22 -21.86 11.07
N ALA A 12 12.35 -22.55 9.93
CA ALA A 12 11.71 -22.14 8.68
C ALA A 12 10.17 -22.16 8.80
N GLU A 13 9.61 -23.18 9.46
CA GLU A 13 8.17 -23.27 9.73
C GLU A 13 7.69 -22.08 10.59
N ALA A 14 8.41 -21.76 11.67
CA ALA A 14 8.10 -20.61 12.51
C ALA A 14 8.24 -19.26 11.77
N GLU A 15 9.26 -19.12 10.92
CA GLU A 15 9.45 -17.97 10.05
C GLU A 15 8.27 -17.83 9.07
N LEU A 16 7.82 -18.93 8.46
CA LEU A 16 6.66 -18.95 7.56
C LEU A 16 5.37 -18.58 8.28
N ASP A 17 5.19 -19.06 9.51
CA ASP A 17 4.01 -18.79 10.31
C ASP A 17 3.88 -17.32 10.72
N GLY A 18 5.01 -16.64 10.90
CA GLY A 18 5.10 -15.21 11.19
C GLY A 18 5.21 -14.31 9.95
N LEU A 19 5.39 -14.87 8.76
CA LEU A 19 5.63 -14.08 7.54
C LEU A 19 4.37 -13.29 7.15
N ARG A 20 4.47 -11.96 7.12
CA ARG A 20 3.40 -11.04 6.71
C ARG A 20 3.92 -9.98 5.75
N VAL A 21 3.06 -9.50 4.87
CA VAL A 21 3.31 -8.27 4.10
C VAL A 21 3.40 -7.10 5.09
N LYS A 22 4.50 -6.34 5.04
CA LYS A 22 4.68 -5.15 5.89
C LYS A 22 3.70 -4.04 5.49
N GLU A 23 3.35 -3.18 6.43
CA GLU A 23 2.55 -1.99 6.13
C GLU A 23 3.29 -1.10 5.10
N GLY A 24 2.58 -0.71 4.03
CA GLY A 24 3.18 0.00 2.89
C GLY A 24 4.16 -0.82 2.04
N GLY A 25 4.42 -2.08 2.40
CA GLY A 25 5.30 -2.99 1.68
C GLY A 25 4.64 -3.63 0.46
N HIS A 26 5.49 -4.10 -0.44
CA HIS A 26 5.11 -4.76 -1.68
C HIS A 26 4.91 -6.27 -1.50
N VAL A 27 3.89 -6.81 -2.17
CA VAL A 27 3.59 -8.25 -2.19
C VAL A 27 4.71 -9.05 -2.87
N ALA A 28 5.42 -8.47 -3.83
CA ALA A 28 6.55 -9.12 -4.52
C ALA A 28 7.65 -9.61 -3.55
N LEU A 29 8.01 -8.78 -2.57
CA LEU A 29 9.01 -9.13 -1.55
C LEU A 29 8.52 -10.28 -0.66
N TYR A 30 7.25 -10.21 -0.26
CA TYR A 30 6.61 -11.27 0.50
C TYR A 30 6.58 -12.61 -0.26
N ILE A 31 6.25 -12.61 -1.56
CA ILE A 31 6.27 -13.81 -2.41
C ILE A 31 7.67 -14.43 -2.47
N ALA A 32 8.71 -13.60 -2.60
CA ALA A 32 10.10 -14.07 -2.64
C ALA A 32 10.50 -14.76 -1.32
N ASP A 33 10.21 -14.14 -0.18
CA ASP A 33 10.48 -14.71 1.14
C ASP A 33 9.67 -16.00 1.37
N PHE A 34 8.39 -16.00 0.99
CA PHE A 34 7.51 -17.16 1.09
C PHE A 34 8.05 -18.35 0.30
N ARG A 35 8.40 -18.16 -0.98
CA ARG A 35 8.94 -19.22 -1.83
C ARG A 35 10.28 -19.76 -1.29
N SER A 36 11.12 -18.89 -0.76
CA SER A 36 12.38 -19.28 -0.11
C SER A 36 12.15 -20.20 1.10
N LEU A 37 11.17 -19.86 1.95
CA LEU A 37 10.82 -20.67 3.12
C LEU A 37 10.18 -22.01 2.73
N VAL A 38 9.24 -22.01 1.79
CA VAL A 38 8.58 -23.23 1.30
C VAL A 38 9.59 -24.19 0.69
N SER A 39 10.55 -23.70 -0.11
CA SER A 39 11.64 -24.52 -0.68
C SER A 39 12.52 -25.16 0.40
N ARG A 40 12.72 -24.49 1.55
CA ARG A 40 13.48 -25.04 2.69
C ARG A 40 12.71 -26.09 3.48
N ILE A 41 11.38 -26.00 3.51
CA ILE A 41 10.50 -26.90 4.27
C ILE A 41 10.18 -28.16 3.45
N GLY A 42 9.92 -28.02 2.15
CA GLY A 42 9.63 -29.13 1.25
C GLY A 42 8.15 -29.51 1.22
N ASP A 43 7.79 -30.64 1.86
CA ASP A 43 6.59 -31.45 1.60
C ASP A 43 5.26 -30.90 2.14
N TRP A 44 5.04 -29.59 2.10
CA TRP A 44 3.76 -29.01 2.47
C TRP A 44 2.74 -29.10 1.34
N GLY A 45 1.53 -29.58 1.67
CA GLY A 45 0.43 -29.65 0.70
C GLY A 45 -0.03 -28.26 0.26
N GLU A 46 -0.44 -28.15 -1.01
CA GLU A 46 -0.83 -26.87 -1.62
C GLU A 46 -1.95 -26.15 -0.83
N ARG A 47 -2.93 -26.88 -0.30
CA ARG A 47 -4.01 -26.29 0.53
C ARG A 47 -3.47 -25.62 1.79
N ALA A 48 -2.44 -26.20 2.42
CA ALA A 48 -1.78 -25.59 3.57
C ALA A 48 -0.99 -24.34 3.13
N LEU A 49 -0.25 -24.42 2.02
CA LEU A 49 0.47 -23.28 1.47
C LEU A 49 -0.46 -22.11 1.13
N ILE A 50 -1.61 -22.37 0.50
CA ILE A 50 -2.65 -21.37 0.24
C ILE A 50 -3.13 -20.73 1.53
N HIS A 51 -3.40 -21.53 2.56
CA HIS A 51 -3.82 -21.02 3.86
C HIS A 51 -2.77 -20.07 4.48
N HIS A 52 -1.51 -20.50 4.53
CA HIS A 52 -0.41 -19.69 5.05
C HIS A 52 -0.17 -18.42 4.22
N PHE A 53 -0.29 -18.52 2.89
CA PHE A 53 -0.16 -17.38 2.00
C PHE A 53 -1.24 -16.33 2.29
N ARG A 54 -2.52 -16.74 2.34
CA ARG A 54 -3.64 -15.82 2.64
C ARG A 54 -3.51 -15.18 4.01
N LYS A 55 -3.07 -15.93 5.03
CA LYS A 55 -2.80 -15.42 6.38
C LYS A 55 -1.72 -14.32 6.38
N GLY A 56 -0.82 -14.36 5.39
CA GLY A 56 0.28 -13.41 5.25
C GLY A 56 -0.03 -12.12 4.50
N LEU A 57 -1.13 -12.07 3.76
CA LEU A 57 -1.50 -10.92 2.95
C LEU A 57 -2.02 -9.76 3.80
N ALA A 58 -1.78 -8.54 3.30
CA ALA A 58 -2.39 -7.35 3.87
C ALA A 58 -3.92 -7.37 3.65
N SER A 59 -4.68 -6.83 4.61
CA SER A 59 -6.15 -6.76 4.54
C SER A 59 -6.65 -6.16 3.22
N ARG A 60 -6.00 -5.09 2.73
CA ARG A 60 -6.34 -4.45 1.44
C ARG A 60 -6.37 -5.44 0.27
N ILE A 61 -5.41 -6.39 0.24
CA ILE A 61 -5.30 -7.37 -0.83
C ILE A 61 -6.35 -8.46 -0.62
N LEU A 62 -6.62 -8.85 0.62
CA LEU A 62 -7.67 -9.82 0.94
C LEU A 62 -9.06 -9.33 0.54
N ASP A 63 -9.36 -8.05 0.75
CA ASP A 63 -10.64 -7.44 0.36
C ASP A 63 -10.79 -7.40 -1.16
N GLN A 64 -9.72 -7.08 -1.89
CA GLN A 64 -9.70 -7.10 -3.35
C GLN A 64 -9.80 -8.54 -3.91
N LEU A 65 -9.14 -9.50 -3.29
CA LEU A 65 -9.27 -10.92 -3.64
C LEU A 65 -10.70 -11.43 -3.42
N ALA A 66 -11.37 -10.98 -2.35
CA ALA A 66 -12.75 -11.38 -2.07
C ALA A 66 -13.75 -10.84 -3.11
N SER A 67 -13.42 -9.74 -3.78
CA SER A 67 -14.22 -9.16 -4.87
C SER A 67 -13.76 -9.58 -6.26
N HIS A 68 -12.71 -10.40 -6.35
CA HIS A 68 -12.15 -10.83 -7.62
C HIS A 68 -13.10 -11.82 -8.33
N PRO A 69 -13.42 -11.61 -9.62
CA PRO A 69 -14.46 -12.38 -10.31
C PRO A 69 -14.06 -13.85 -10.59
N SER A 70 -12.77 -14.13 -10.68
CA SER A 70 -12.25 -15.47 -11.00
C SER A 70 -12.02 -16.29 -9.73
N LYS A 71 -12.32 -17.59 -9.82
CA LYS A 71 -11.92 -18.56 -8.79
C LYS A 71 -10.40 -18.74 -8.82
N ILE A 72 -9.79 -18.72 -7.64
CA ILE A 72 -8.36 -18.87 -7.43
C ILE A 72 -8.18 -20.19 -6.68
N ASP A 73 -7.95 -21.26 -7.44
CA ASP A 73 -7.89 -22.63 -6.90
C ASP A 73 -6.46 -23.15 -6.76
N SER A 74 -5.47 -22.46 -7.35
CA SER A 74 -4.05 -22.80 -7.21
C SER A 74 -3.28 -21.76 -6.40
N LEU A 75 -2.18 -22.20 -5.77
CA LEU A 75 -1.26 -21.30 -5.08
C LEU A 75 -0.62 -20.30 -6.03
N GLN A 76 -0.33 -20.72 -7.26
CA GLN A 76 0.33 -19.88 -8.26
C GLN A 76 -0.59 -18.74 -8.70
N ASP A 77 -1.85 -19.04 -9.03
CA ASP A 77 -2.84 -18.03 -9.39
C ASP A 77 -3.05 -17.04 -8.24
N LEU A 78 -3.05 -17.52 -7.00
CA LEU A 78 -3.18 -16.66 -5.83
C LEU A 78 -2.01 -15.67 -5.71
N MET A 79 -0.78 -16.13 -5.96
CA MET A 79 0.40 -15.27 -5.95
C MET A 79 0.32 -14.22 -7.06
N ASP A 80 -0.06 -14.62 -8.27
CA ASP A 80 -0.07 -13.74 -9.44
C ASP A 80 -1.16 -12.67 -9.32
N VAL A 81 -2.38 -13.04 -8.93
CA VAL A 81 -3.47 -12.07 -8.70
C VAL A 81 -3.11 -11.12 -7.54
N SER A 82 -2.50 -11.63 -6.47
CA SER A 82 -2.09 -10.77 -5.34
C SER A 82 -1.03 -9.75 -5.75
N LEU A 83 -0.11 -10.13 -6.64
CA LEU A 83 0.92 -9.26 -7.18
C LEU A 83 0.33 -8.18 -8.11
N GLU A 84 -0.59 -8.56 -8.99
CA GLU A 84 -1.27 -7.65 -9.90
C GLU A 84 -2.06 -6.56 -9.14
N LEU A 85 -2.80 -6.97 -8.10
CA LEU A 85 -3.55 -6.06 -7.24
C LEU A 85 -2.64 -5.06 -6.52
N ASP A 86 -1.50 -5.53 -6.02
CA ASP A 86 -0.51 -4.68 -5.35
C ASP A 86 0.12 -3.68 -6.33
N ASN A 87 0.54 -4.12 -7.51
CA ASN A 87 1.10 -3.26 -8.54
C ASN A 87 0.13 -2.14 -8.95
N THR A 88 -1.12 -2.51 -9.24
CA THR A 88 -2.19 -1.56 -9.60
C THR A 88 -2.40 -0.52 -8.50
N HIS A 89 -2.36 -0.94 -7.23
CA HIS A 89 -2.48 -0.03 -6.10
C HIS A 89 -1.30 0.95 -6.06
N HIS A 90 -0.07 0.46 -6.18
CA HIS A 90 1.13 1.31 -6.13
C HIS A 90 1.24 2.27 -7.31
N GLU A 91 0.82 1.87 -8.51
CA GLU A 91 0.75 2.75 -9.68
C GLU A 91 -0.24 3.90 -9.44
N ARG A 92 -1.46 3.59 -8.95
CA ARG A 92 -2.45 4.61 -8.61
C ARG A 92 -1.96 5.60 -7.56
N GLN A 93 -1.19 5.15 -6.57
CA GLN A 93 -0.63 6.03 -5.55
C GLN A 93 0.47 6.95 -6.12
N LYS A 94 1.29 6.46 -7.05
CA LYS A 94 2.28 7.28 -7.77
C LYS A 94 1.63 8.37 -8.61
N GLU A 95 0.53 8.07 -9.30
CA GLU A 95 -0.22 9.06 -10.09
C GLU A 95 -0.83 10.17 -9.22
N LYS A 96 -1.39 9.83 -8.06
CA LYS A 96 -1.96 10.81 -7.13
C LYS A 96 -0.90 11.74 -6.54
N ASN A 97 0.27 11.21 -6.20
CA ASN A 97 1.37 12.04 -5.69
C ASN A 97 1.93 12.98 -6.77
N ASN A 98 2.10 12.50 -8.01
CA ASN A 98 2.58 13.34 -9.11
C ASN A 98 1.63 14.48 -9.52
N HIS A 99 0.31 14.33 -9.30
CA HIS A 99 -0.65 15.39 -9.57
C HIS A 99 -0.75 16.44 -8.45
N GLN A 100 -0.36 16.10 -7.22
CA GLN A 100 -0.36 17.07 -6.12
C GLN A 100 0.86 18.01 -6.14
N GLU A 101 1.96 17.63 -6.79
CA GLU A 101 3.15 18.49 -6.93
C GLU A 101 3.03 19.56 -8.03
N LYS A 102 2.00 19.52 -8.89
CA LYS A 102 1.73 20.60 -9.86
C LYS A 102 0.79 21.65 -9.29
N LYS A 103 1.23 22.35 -8.25
CA LYS A 103 0.65 23.66 -7.93
C LYS A 103 1.25 24.66 -8.92
N PRO A 104 0.47 25.41 -9.72
CA PRO A 104 1.03 26.45 -10.57
C PRO A 104 1.64 27.52 -9.66
N GLU A 105 2.96 27.61 -9.68
CA GLU A 105 3.72 28.69 -9.08
C GLU A 105 3.29 29.97 -9.81
N ALA A 106 2.47 30.78 -9.13
CA ALA A 106 2.12 32.11 -9.60
C ALA A 106 3.40 32.92 -9.74
N SER A 107 3.84 33.09 -10.98
CA SER A 107 4.98 33.89 -11.39
C SER A 107 4.88 35.29 -10.79
N LYS A 108 5.71 35.56 -9.78
CA LYS A 108 5.96 36.92 -9.26
C LYS A 108 6.83 37.66 -10.26
N SER A 109 6.21 38.45 -11.12
CA SER A 109 6.90 39.52 -11.84
C SER A 109 7.18 40.68 -10.86
N ASN A 110 8.46 40.99 -10.67
CA ASN A 110 8.90 42.19 -9.97
C ASN A 110 8.45 43.45 -10.72
N SER A 111 7.79 44.37 -10.04
CA SER A 111 7.87 45.80 -10.32
C SER A 111 7.60 46.61 -9.06
N SER A 112 8.38 47.67 -8.93
CA SER A 112 8.71 48.46 -7.76
C SER A 112 7.63 49.48 -7.35
N HIS A 113 7.57 49.70 -6.03
CA HIS A 113 7.41 51.01 -5.36
C HIS A 113 6.20 51.90 -5.72
N HIS A 114 5.22 51.99 -4.80
CA HIS A 114 4.75 53.30 -4.35
C HIS A 114 4.12 53.20 -2.95
N GLN A 115 4.65 54.00 -2.04
CA GLN A 115 4.07 54.26 -0.72
C GLN A 115 2.77 55.06 -0.88
N ASN A 116 1.77 54.84 -0.02
CA ASN A 116 1.22 55.93 0.79
C ASN A 116 0.44 55.42 2.01
N SER A 117 0.51 56.27 3.03
CA SER A 117 0.09 56.23 4.41
C SER A 117 -1.43 56.30 4.69
N SER A 118 -1.77 55.91 5.93
CA SER A 118 -2.82 56.41 6.84
C SER A 118 -4.25 56.56 6.29
N SER A 119 -5.27 56.04 6.96
CA SER A 119 -5.77 56.63 8.21
C SER A 119 -7.05 55.90 8.64
N ALA A 120 -7.43 56.17 9.88
CA ALA A 120 -8.37 55.40 10.66
C ALA A 120 -9.86 55.63 10.33
N SER A 121 -10.66 54.69 10.86
CA SER A 121 -11.95 54.94 11.52
C SER A 121 -13.25 54.91 10.71
N HIS A 122 -14.29 54.48 11.43
CA HIS A 122 -15.74 54.65 11.24
C HIS A 122 -16.44 53.45 10.56
N LYS A 123 -16.99 52.47 11.31
CA LYS A 123 -18.24 52.54 12.11
C LYS A 123 -19.47 52.82 11.23
N LYS A 124 -20.30 51.81 10.95
CA LYS A 124 -21.68 51.66 11.43
C LYS A 124 -22.47 50.61 10.65
N LYS A 125 -23.22 49.83 11.43
CA LYS A 125 -24.38 49.03 11.02
C LYS A 125 -25.43 49.94 10.37
N ASN A 126 -26.17 49.45 9.37
CA ASN A 126 -27.59 49.78 9.25
C ASN A 126 -28.38 48.72 8.47
N PHE A 127 -29.55 48.44 9.03
CA PHE A 127 -30.67 47.70 8.44
C PHE A 127 -31.23 48.39 7.20
N HIS A 128 -32.04 47.62 6.44
CA HIS A 128 -33.32 48.00 5.82
C HIS A 128 -33.44 47.84 4.29
N SER A 129 -34.12 46.75 3.91
CA SER A 129 -35.29 46.67 3.00
C SER A 129 -35.14 46.60 1.48
N GLN A 130 -36.26 46.14 0.91
CA GLN A 130 -36.72 46.02 -0.49
C GLN A 130 -36.59 44.59 -1.03
N LYS A 131 -37.62 43.96 -1.59
CA LYS A 131 -38.92 44.46 -2.07
C LYS A 131 -39.90 43.29 -2.15
#